data_AF-A0A6V7HNM9-F1
#
_entry.id   AF-A0A6V7HNM9-F1
#
_cell.length_a   1.000
_cell.length_b   1.000
_cell.length_c   1.000
_cell.angle_alpha   90.00
_cell.angle_beta   90.00
_cell.angle_gamma   90.00
#
_symmetry.space_group_name_H-M   'P 1'
#
loop_
_entity.id
_entity.type
_entity.pdbx_description
1 polymer ?
#
loop_
_entity_poly.entity_id
_entity_poly.type
_entity_poly.pdbx_seq_one_letter_code
_entity_poly.pdbx_strand_id
1 'polypeptide(L)'
;KFRGQLSVLDRLYSSEAQQDVSEFLTLLLNHMKNDCDTMLKVSSDESENVPDNAQNSENIVRSPSTTPTKRPPLTQISPFKRQITCNDTTDRQADESSPNKQLSEEPSSQQSQQIKNPINELFNISMVEHQICHNCKKRQQRRVDELMLYVSVPNDETDSLDLAEAINKTNAPVKGDSTCSKCNGNEHTFYRKFKECPNVLIVQINRYAISDGCIAKMNTTVHIPETLTLSTVET
;
A
#
# COMPACT_ATOMS: atom_id res chain seq x y z
N LYS A 1 30.92 -1.95 -0.10
CA LYS A 1 30.33 -1.97 -1.46
C LYS A 1 28.94 -1.36 -1.48
N PHE A 2 27.99 -1.84 -0.66
CA PHE A 2 26.64 -1.25 -0.54
C PHE A 2 26.62 0.24 -0.18
N ARG A 3 27.38 0.67 0.84
CA ARG A 3 27.47 2.10 1.25
C ARG A 3 27.84 3.06 0.12
N GLY A 4 28.71 2.64 -0.81
CA GLY A 4 29.11 3.46 -1.96
C GLY A 4 28.02 3.60 -3.02
N GLN A 5 27.03 2.71 -3.02
CA GLN A 5 25.87 2.80 -3.92
C GLN A 5 24.76 3.70 -3.36
N LEU A 6 24.75 3.96 -2.04
CA LEU A 6 23.75 4.80 -1.38
C LEU A 6 23.81 6.28 -1.77
N SER A 7 24.90 6.72 -2.43
CA SER A 7 25.02 8.09 -2.94
C SER A 7 23.96 8.43 -4.00
N VAL A 8 23.30 7.42 -4.58
CA VAL A 8 22.15 7.62 -5.48
C VAL A 8 20.93 8.18 -4.74
N LEU A 9 20.80 7.88 -3.45
CA LEU A 9 19.71 8.37 -2.59
C LEU A 9 20.04 9.76 -2.05
N ASP A 10 21.21 9.89 -1.41
CA ASP A 10 21.78 11.14 -0.95
C ASP A 10 23.30 11.00 -0.86
N ARG A 11 24.03 12.04 -1.27
CA ARG A 11 25.50 12.09 -1.22
C ARG A 11 26.02 11.91 0.21
N LEU A 12 25.27 12.38 1.22
CA LEU A 12 25.64 12.32 2.63
C LEU A 12 25.67 10.89 3.17
N TYR A 13 24.92 9.94 2.60
CA TYR A 13 24.96 8.53 3.04
C TYR A 13 26.27 7.79 2.75
N SER A 14 27.10 8.35 1.89
CA SER A 14 28.47 7.87 1.68
C SER A 14 29.42 8.29 2.80
N SER A 15 29.05 9.29 3.61
CA SER A 15 29.87 9.84 4.69
C SER A 15 29.81 9.01 5.97
N GLU A 16 30.72 9.30 6.91
CA GLU A 16 30.78 8.72 8.27
C GLU A 16 29.92 9.44 9.32
N ALA A 17 29.18 10.47 8.91
CA ALA A 17 28.27 11.16 9.81
C ALA A 17 27.12 10.24 10.25
N GLN A 18 26.63 10.46 11.47
CA GLN A 18 25.36 9.88 11.91
C GLN A 18 24.22 10.51 11.10
N GLN A 19 23.24 9.70 10.70
CA GLN A 19 22.13 10.10 9.83
C GLN A 19 20.80 9.67 10.44
N ASP A 20 19.70 10.29 10.00
CA ASP A 20 18.36 9.90 10.38
C ASP A 20 17.92 8.66 9.58
N VAL A 21 17.60 7.58 10.28
CA VAL A 21 17.17 6.31 9.68
C VAL A 21 15.81 6.46 8.99
N SER A 22 14.94 7.34 9.46
CA SER A 22 13.61 7.54 8.88
C SER A 22 13.66 8.28 7.55
N GLU A 23 14.52 9.28 7.44
CA GLU A 23 14.82 9.96 6.18
C GLU A 23 15.43 8.97 5.18
N PHE A 24 16.42 8.20 5.62
CA PHE A 24 17.05 7.17 4.80
C PHE A 24 16.03 6.15 4.27
N LEU A 25 15.17 5.63 5.15
CA LEU A 25 14.16 4.63 4.79
C LEU A 25 13.13 5.22 3.81
N THR A 26 12.70 6.46 4.03
CA THR A 26 11.79 7.17 3.11
C THR A 26 12.41 7.32 1.73
N LEU A 27 13.67 7.76 1.64
CA LEU A 27 14.37 7.91 0.37
C LEU A 27 14.56 6.56 -0.33
N LEU A 28 14.96 5.53 0.42
CA LEU A 28 15.14 4.19 -0.11
C LEU A 28 13.84 3.61 -0.68
N LEU A 29 12.73 3.68 0.07
CA LEU A 29 11.44 3.14 -0.38
C LEU A 29 10.90 3.90 -1.60
N ASN A 30 11.05 5.22 -1.63
CA ASN A 30 10.68 6.01 -2.81
C ASN A 30 11.54 5.67 -4.03
N HIS A 31 12.84 5.47 -3.85
CA HIS A 31 13.73 5.06 -4.93
C HIS A 31 13.34 3.68 -5.48
N MET A 32 13.16 2.69 -4.61
CA MET A 32 12.71 1.35 -5.00
C MET A 32 11.34 1.37 -5.69
N LYS A 33 10.42 2.20 -5.21
CA LYS A 33 9.10 2.40 -5.84
C LYS A 33 9.26 2.91 -7.27
N ASN A 34 10.06 3.96 -7.47
CA ASN A 34 10.28 4.55 -8.79
C ASN A 34 10.97 3.58 -9.75
N ASP A 35 11.94 2.80 -9.27
CA ASP A 35 12.62 1.78 -10.07
C ASP A 35 11.62 0.70 -10.53
N CYS A 36 10.77 0.20 -9.61
CA CYS A 36 9.72 -0.76 -9.95
C CYS A 36 8.71 -0.18 -10.95
N ASP A 37 8.27 1.07 -10.77
CA ASP A 37 7.35 1.74 -11.70
C ASP A 37 7.97 1.90 -13.10
N THR A 38 9.28 2.16 -13.16
CA THR A 38 10.01 2.30 -14.42
C THR A 38 10.13 0.95 -15.13
N MET A 39 10.49 -0.12 -14.41
CA MET A 39 10.57 -1.46 -14.98
C MET A 39 9.22 -1.97 -15.52
N LEU A 40 8.13 -1.68 -14.80
CA LEU A 40 6.78 -2.07 -15.21
C LEU A 40 6.33 -1.35 -16.49
N LYS A 41 6.66 -0.06 -16.63
CA LYS A 41 6.37 0.70 -17.86
C LYS A 41 7.10 0.13 -19.07
N VAL A 42 8.41 -0.12 -18.95
CA VAL A 42 9.22 -0.70 -20.02
C VAL A 42 8.65 -2.05 -20.48
N SER A 43 8.22 -2.91 -19.55
CA SER A 43 7.64 -4.21 -19.89
C SER A 43 6.28 -4.13 -20.62
N SER A 44 5.53 -3.04 -20.44
CA SER A 44 4.28 -2.80 -21.15
C SER A 44 4.54 -2.37 -22.60
N ASP A 45 5.49 -1.46 -22.80
CA ASP A 45 5.77 -0.85 -24.11
C ASP A 45 6.45 -1.82 -25.09
N GLU A 46 7.22 -2.81 -24.60
CA GLU A 46 7.86 -3.83 -25.45
C GLU A 46 6.88 -4.87 -26.02
N SER A 47 5.65 -4.93 -25.52
CA SER A 47 4.64 -5.92 -25.96
C SER A 47 3.75 -5.45 -27.12
N GLU A 48 3.87 -4.18 -27.57
CA GLU A 48 2.98 -3.58 -28.59
C GLU A 48 3.57 -3.61 -30.03
N ASN A 49 4.76 -4.18 -30.23
CA ASN A 49 5.41 -4.25 -31.56
C ASN A 49 5.40 -5.67 -32.17
N VAL A 50 4.24 -6.32 -32.21
CA VAL A 50 4.06 -7.51 -33.07
C VAL A 50 3.35 -7.04 -34.35
N PRO A 51 4.04 -6.94 -35.51
CA PRO A 51 3.37 -6.64 -36.76
C PRO A 51 2.38 -7.76 -37.10
N ASP A 52 1.11 -7.40 -37.31
CA ASP A 52 0.06 -8.26 -37.82
C ASP A 52 0.45 -8.78 -39.22
N ASN A 53 1.13 -9.91 -39.26
CA ASN A 53 1.45 -10.58 -40.51
C ASN A 53 0.22 -11.39 -40.94
N ALA A 54 -0.76 -10.70 -41.54
CA ALA A 54 -1.87 -11.32 -42.24
C ALA A 54 -1.35 -11.99 -43.53
N GLN A 55 -0.85 -13.22 -43.42
CA GLN A 55 -0.67 -14.10 -44.58
C GLN A 55 -1.81 -15.10 -44.67
N ASN A 56 -2.78 -14.74 -45.52
CA ASN A 56 -3.59 -15.70 -46.28
C ASN A 56 -2.68 -16.76 -46.92
N SER A 57 -2.99 -18.04 -46.74
CA SER A 57 -2.69 -19.05 -47.74
C SER A 57 -3.67 -20.22 -47.65
N GLU A 58 -3.98 -20.73 -48.83
CA GLU A 58 -5.20 -21.45 -49.19
C GLU A 58 -5.18 -22.94 -48.84
N ASN A 59 -6.39 -23.50 -48.89
CA ASN A 59 -6.73 -24.92 -48.93
C ASN A 59 -5.72 -25.81 -49.70
N ILE A 60 -5.14 -26.82 -49.03
CA ILE A 60 -4.77 -28.10 -49.67
C ILE A 60 -5.13 -29.26 -48.74
N VAL A 61 -6.04 -30.10 -49.21
CA VAL A 61 -6.41 -31.42 -48.67
C VAL A 61 -5.46 -32.49 -49.21
N ARG A 62 -4.86 -33.32 -48.34
CA ARG A 62 -4.62 -34.79 -48.55
C ARG A 62 -3.85 -35.43 -47.37
N SER A 63 -4.59 -36.27 -46.61
CA SER A 63 -4.33 -37.66 -46.18
C SER A 63 -3.00 -38.12 -45.50
N PRO A 64 -3.03 -39.21 -44.69
CA PRO A 64 -2.23 -39.35 -43.48
C PRO A 64 -0.99 -40.24 -43.62
N SER A 65 0.08 -39.92 -42.88
CA SER A 65 1.11 -40.90 -42.52
C SER A 65 1.75 -40.61 -41.16
N THR A 66 1.57 -41.59 -40.27
CA THR A 66 2.37 -41.99 -39.11
C THR A 66 3.75 -41.35 -38.92
N THR A 67 4.00 -40.78 -37.73
CA THR A 67 5.11 -41.13 -36.81
C THR A 67 4.97 -40.39 -35.46
N PRO A 68 5.33 -41.00 -34.31
CA PRO A 68 5.18 -40.42 -33.00
C PRO A 68 6.51 -39.91 -32.44
N THR A 69 6.60 -38.65 -32.01
CA THR A 69 7.53 -38.17 -30.96
C THR A 69 7.17 -36.74 -30.56
N LYS A 70 6.10 -36.57 -29.80
CA LYS A 70 5.82 -35.33 -29.09
C LYS A 70 6.50 -35.40 -27.72
N ARG A 71 7.52 -34.56 -27.51
CA ARG A 71 7.91 -34.13 -26.15
C ARG A 71 6.75 -33.31 -25.58
N PRO A 72 6.26 -33.60 -24.36
CA PRO A 72 5.37 -32.69 -23.67
C PRO A 72 6.17 -31.47 -23.19
N PRO A 73 5.64 -30.23 -23.30
CA PRO A 73 6.23 -29.08 -22.64
C PRO A 73 6.06 -29.19 -21.12
N LEU A 74 7.07 -28.73 -20.38
CA LEU A 74 7.09 -28.72 -18.92
C LEU A 74 5.89 -27.95 -18.35
N THR A 75 5.17 -28.62 -17.47
CA THR A 75 4.10 -28.11 -16.63
C THR A 75 4.58 -26.96 -15.72
N GLN A 76 3.90 -25.83 -15.85
CA GLN A 76 3.24 -25.05 -14.79
C GLN A 76 3.95 -24.97 -13.43
N ILE A 77 4.66 -23.86 -13.20
CA ILE A 77 4.94 -23.36 -11.85
C ILE A 77 3.75 -22.47 -11.46
N SER A 78 2.95 -22.96 -10.52
CA SER A 78 1.80 -22.27 -9.94
C SER A 78 2.25 -21.05 -9.11
N PRO A 79 1.58 -19.88 -9.22
CA PRO A 79 1.74 -18.83 -8.24
C PRO A 79 0.79 -19.03 -7.05
N PHE A 80 1.37 -18.83 -5.87
CA PHE A 80 0.80 -18.80 -4.53
C PHE A 80 -0.70 -18.47 -4.43
N LYS A 81 -1.48 -19.48 -4.04
CA LYS A 81 -2.84 -19.31 -3.53
C LYS A 81 -2.72 -18.91 -2.05
N ARG A 82 -2.85 -17.62 -1.71
CA ARG A 82 -3.04 -17.18 -0.31
C ARG A 82 -4.48 -17.49 0.09
N GLN A 83 -4.66 -18.53 0.91
CA GLN A 83 -5.88 -18.70 1.70
C GLN A 83 -5.77 -17.79 2.93
N ILE A 84 -6.57 -16.74 2.94
CA ILE A 84 -6.96 -16.05 4.17
C ILE A 84 -8.10 -16.88 4.75
N THR A 85 -7.84 -17.62 5.81
CA THR A 85 -8.88 -18.25 6.64
C THR A 85 -8.90 -17.55 7.98
N CYS A 86 -9.87 -16.64 8.14
CA CYS A 86 -10.37 -16.20 9.42
C CYS A 86 -11.29 -17.33 9.92
N ASN A 87 -10.87 -18.08 10.94
CA ASN A 87 -11.74 -19.05 11.60
C ASN A 87 -12.67 -18.28 12.54
N ASP A 88 -13.94 -18.17 12.16
CA ASP A 88 -15.01 -17.88 13.10
C ASP A 88 -15.79 -19.17 13.36
N THR A 89 -16.00 -19.47 14.64
CA THR A 89 -16.58 -20.72 15.10
C THR A 89 -17.99 -20.42 15.55
N THR A 90 -19.00 -20.80 14.77
CA THR A 90 -20.37 -20.90 15.28
C THR A 90 -21.14 -22.02 14.58
N ASP A 91 -21.94 -22.67 15.42
CA ASP A 91 -22.49 -24.00 15.29
C ASP A 91 -23.70 -24.11 14.35
N ARG A 92 -23.95 -25.35 13.93
CA ARG A 92 -24.90 -25.82 12.90
C ARG A 92 -26.38 -25.84 13.32
N GLN A 93 -27.27 -25.67 12.33
CA GLN A 93 -28.48 -26.49 12.04
C GLN A 93 -29.12 -25.95 10.73
N ALA A 94 -28.95 -26.60 9.56
CA ALA A 94 -29.75 -27.71 8.99
C ALA A 94 -31.23 -27.35 8.71
N ASP A 95 -31.59 -27.13 7.43
CA ASP A 95 -32.61 -27.93 6.73
C ASP A 95 -32.78 -27.61 5.22
N GLU A 96 -33.44 -28.55 4.56
CA GLU A 96 -33.44 -28.96 3.14
C GLU A 96 -33.97 -27.99 2.07
N SER A 97 -33.49 -28.20 0.82
CA SER A 97 -34.26 -28.59 -0.39
C SER A 97 -33.75 -27.95 -1.71
N SER A 98 -33.54 -28.80 -2.73
CA SER A 98 -33.08 -28.49 -4.11
C SER A 98 -34.23 -27.97 -5.01
N PRO A 99 -34.13 -27.86 -6.36
CA PRO A 99 -32.98 -27.71 -7.29
C PRO A 99 -33.20 -26.57 -8.32
N ASN A 100 -32.13 -26.04 -8.96
CA ASN A 100 -32.26 -25.71 -10.39
C ASN A 100 -30.90 -25.59 -11.10
N LYS A 101 -30.75 -26.38 -12.17
CA LYS A 101 -29.67 -26.29 -13.15
C LYS A 101 -29.96 -25.11 -14.07
N GLN A 102 -29.13 -24.10 -14.07
CA GLN A 102 -28.93 -23.26 -15.24
C GLN A 102 -27.43 -23.16 -15.55
N LEU A 103 -27.12 -23.69 -16.72
CA LEU A 103 -25.86 -23.60 -17.42
C LEU A 103 -25.70 -22.12 -17.80
N SER A 104 -24.88 -21.37 -17.06
CA SER A 104 -24.43 -20.05 -17.46
C SER A 104 -22.95 -20.16 -17.77
N GLU A 105 -22.64 -20.00 -19.05
CA GLU A 105 -21.30 -19.86 -19.62
C GLU A 105 -20.54 -18.80 -18.80
N GLU A 106 -19.43 -19.22 -18.17
CA GLU A 106 -18.47 -18.28 -17.60
C GLU A 106 -17.86 -17.46 -18.75
N PRO A 107 -17.95 -16.12 -18.73
CA PRO A 107 -17.05 -15.33 -19.54
C PRO A 107 -15.67 -15.51 -18.91
N SER A 108 -14.81 -16.25 -19.61
CA SER A 108 -13.38 -16.36 -19.34
C SER A 108 -12.76 -14.96 -19.42
N SER A 109 -12.87 -14.22 -18.32
CA SER A 109 -12.14 -12.98 -18.12
C SER A 109 -10.71 -13.38 -17.80
N GLN A 110 -9.90 -13.54 -18.83
CA GLN A 110 -8.47 -13.32 -18.73
C GLN A 110 -8.27 -11.84 -18.38
N GLN A 111 -8.51 -11.49 -17.11
CA GLN A 111 -7.89 -10.31 -16.53
C GLN A 111 -6.40 -10.58 -16.61
N SER A 112 -5.74 -9.95 -17.58
CA SER A 112 -4.31 -9.75 -17.53
C SER A 112 -3.98 -9.27 -16.13
N GLN A 113 -3.30 -10.12 -15.35
CA GLN A 113 -2.85 -9.77 -14.01
C GLN A 113 -1.82 -8.65 -14.21
N GLN A 114 -2.28 -7.40 -14.20
CA GLN A 114 -1.43 -6.25 -14.31
C GLN A 114 -0.51 -6.29 -13.09
N ILE A 115 0.77 -6.56 -13.34
CA ILE A 115 1.78 -6.67 -12.28
C ILE A 115 1.81 -5.32 -11.58
N LYS A 116 1.43 -5.30 -10.30
CA LYS A 116 1.45 -4.10 -9.48
C LYS A 116 2.86 -3.87 -8.96
N ASN A 117 3.19 -2.61 -8.71
CA ASN A 117 4.44 -2.27 -8.03
C ASN A 117 4.42 -2.87 -6.61
N PRO A 118 5.37 -3.75 -6.26
CA PRO A 118 5.38 -4.42 -4.97
C PRO A 118 5.59 -3.45 -3.80
N ILE A 119 6.25 -2.31 -4.01
CA ILE A 119 6.39 -1.29 -2.97
C ILE A 119 5.05 -0.65 -2.65
N ASN A 120 4.25 -0.36 -3.68
CA ASN A 120 2.90 0.15 -3.50
C ASN A 120 1.98 -0.89 -2.85
N GLU A 121 2.11 -2.16 -3.21
CA GLU A 121 1.29 -3.22 -2.63
C GLU A 121 1.62 -3.48 -1.16
N LEU A 122 2.91 -3.44 -0.79
CA LEU A 122 3.34 -3.83 0.55
C LEU A 122 3.35 -2.67 1.55
N PHE A 123 3.87 -1.51 1.15
CA PHE A 123 4.22 -0.43 2.08
C PHE A 123 3.35 0.83 1.92
N ASN A 124 2.48 0.90 0.91
CA ASN A 124 1.62 2.07 0.75
C ASN A 124 0.53 2.07 1.82
N ILE A 125 0.51 3.13 2.60
CA ILE A 125 -0.52 3.44 3.57
C ILE A 125 -1.55 4.33 2.87
N SER A 126 -2.62 3.71 2.34
CA SER A 126 -3.67 4.47 1.68
C SER A 126 -4.66 5.05 2.70
N MET A 127 -4.74 6.37 2.76
CA MET A 127 -5.56 7.11 3.72
C MET A 127 -6.49 8.10 3.02
N VAL A 128 -7.53 8.52 3.75
CA VAL A 128 -8.39 9.63 3.39
C VAL A 128 -8.27 10.69 4.48
N GLU A 129 -7.87 11.89 4.07
CA GLU A 129 -7.89 13.08 4.93
C GLU A 129 -9.22 13.80 4.72
N HIS A 130 -9.92 14.06 5.81
CA HIS A 130 -11.17 14.80 5.84
C HIS A 130 -10.95 16.18 6.42
N GLN A 131 -11.50 17.18 5.74
CA GLN A 131 -11.51 18.57 6.17
C GLN A 131 -12.96 19.06 6.28
N ILE A 132 -13.33 19.60 7.44
CA ILE A 132 -14.68 20.11 7.71
C ILE A 132 -14.59 21.57 8.15
N CYS A 133 -15.18 22.48 7.37
CA CYS A 133 -15.26 23.90 7.73
C CYS A 133 -16.23 24.12 8.89
N HIS A 134 -15.84 24.87 9.92
CA HIS A 134 -16.70 25.13 11.07
C HIS A 134 -17.85 26.08 10.75
N ASN A 135 -17.63 27.05 9.85
CA ASN A 135 -18.63 28.07 9.51
C ASN A 135 -19.73 27.52 8.61
N CYS A 136 -19.38 26.92 7.46
CA CYS A 136 -20.37 26.49 6.46
C CYS A 136 -20.59 24.97 6.41
N LYS A 137 -19.92 24.19 7.26
CA LYS A 137 -19.99 22.71 7.34
C LYS A 137 -19.65 21.98 6.04
N LYS A 138 -19.06 22.67 5.05
CA LYS A 138 -18.55 22.04 3.82
C LYS A 138 -17.50 21.00 4.19
N ARG A 139 -17.69 19.78 3.71
CA ARG A 139 -16.75 18.67 3.86
C ARG A 139 -15.94 18.55 2.58
N GLN A 140 -14.64 18.37 2.72
CA GLN A 140 -13.72 18.03 1.64
C GLN A 140 -12.97 16.78 2.06
N GLN A 141 -12.62 15.96 1.08
CA GLN A 141 -11.82 14.76 1.29
C GLN A 141 -10.73 14.69 0.24
N ARG A 142 -9.54 14.26 0.66
CA ARG A 142 -8.39 14.07 -0.21
C ARG A 142 -7.77 12.71 0.09
N ARG A 143 -7.35 12.01 -0.97
CA ARG A 143 -6.55 10.80 -0.83
C ARG A 143 -5.12 11.18 -0.46
N VAL A 144 -4.59 10.49 0.54
CA VAL A 144 -3.24 10.67 1.05
C VAL A 144 -2.60 9.29 1.05
N ASP A 145 -1.51 9.16 0.31
CA ASP A 145 -0.72 7.93 0.25
C ASP A 145 0.62 8.22 0.90
N GLU A 146 0.93 7.50 1.97
CA GLU A 146 2.17 7.63 2.74
C GLU A 146 2.89 6.27 2.77
N LEU A 147 4.22 6.27 2.94
CA LEU A 147 4.99 5.03 3.11
C LEU A 147 5.28 4.70 4.57
N MET A 148 5.13 5.69 5.45
CA MET A 148 5.42 5.61 6.87
C MET A 148 4.44 6.49 7.64
N LEU A 149 3.94 6.01 8.77
CA LEU A 149 3.10 6.78 9.68
C LEU A 149 3.97 7.45 10.75
N TYR A 150 3.83 8.76 10.90
CA TYR A 150 4.57 9.53 11.90
C TYR A 150 3.73 9.72 13.17
N VAL A 151 4.30 9.35 14.31
CA VAL A 151 3.65 9.44 15.62
C VAL A 151 4.46 10.37 16.51
N SER A 152 3.83 11.44 16.99
CA SER A 152 4.45 12.38 17.92
C SER A 152 4.49 11.81 19.32
N VAL A 153 5.64 11.96 19.98
CA VAL A 153 5.76 11.72 21.43
C VAL A 153 5.34 13.00 22.14
N PRO A 154 4.39 12.95 23.09
CA PRO A 154 4.04 14.12 23.88
C PRO A 154 5.24 14.58 24.72
N ASN A 155 5.40 15.90 24.89
CA ASN A 155 6.43 16.49 25.76
C ASN A 155 6.09 16.39 27.25
N ASP A 156 4.92 15.86 27.59
CA ASP A 156 4.43 15.78 28.96
C ASP A 156 5.24 14.73 29.76
N GLU A 157 5.39 14.92 31.07
CA GLU A 157 6.09 14.03 32.02
C GLU A 157 5.42 12.64 32.19
N THR A 158 4.67 12.17 31.20
CA THR A 158 4.22 10.78 31.15
C THR A 158 5.39 9.87 30.84
N ASP A 159 5.70 8.97 31.76
CA ASP A 159 6.81 8.00 31.65
C ASP A 159 6.65 7.01 30.49
N SER A 160 5.40 6.81 30.02
CA SER A 160 5.07 5.81 29.01
C SER A 160 4.02 6.27 27.99
N LEU A 161 4.20 5.86 26.74
CA LEU A 161 3.29 6.04 25.61
C LEU A 161 2.80 4.68 25.10
N ASP A 162 1.49 4.46 25.00
CA ASP A 162 0.94 3.32 24.28
C ASP A 162 0.90 3.60 22.78
N LEU A 163 1.49 2.71 21.96
CA LEU A 163 1.60 2.94 20.52
C LEU A 163 0.24 2.93 19.81
N ALA A 164 -0.69 2.07 20.22
CA ALA A 164 -2.00 1.98 19.59
C ALA A 164 -2.81 3.26 19.85
N GLU A 165 -2.80 3.73 21.10
CA GLU A 165 -3.41 5.01 21.48
C GLU A 165 -2.77 6.18 20.72
N ALA A 166 -1.43 6.19 20.61
CA ALA A 166 -0.71 7.25 19.91
C ALA A 166 -1.07 7.32 18.41
N ILE A 167 -1.18 6.17 17.74
CA ILE A 167 -1.64 6.08 16.34
C ILE A 167 -3.08 6.60 16.20
N ASN A 168 -3.97 6.20 17.12
CA ASN A 168 -5.36 6.66 17.11
C ASN A 168 -5.45 8.18 17.34
N LYS A 169 -4.61 8.72 18.22
CA LYS A 169 -4.49 10.15 18.51
C LYS A 169 -3.98 10.93 17.30
N THR A 170 -2.98 10.44 16.58
CA THR A 170 -2.48 11.04 15.33
C THR A 170 -3.60 11.19 14.28
N ASN A 171 -4.53 10.23 14.25
CA ASN A 171 -5.64 10.21 13.29
C ASN A 171 -6.92 10.89 13.80
N ALA A 172 -6.95 11.32 15.06
CA ALA A 172 -8.12 11.91 15.69
C ALA A 172 -8.47 13.29 15.09
N PRO A 173 -9.72 13.77 15.23
CA PRO A 173 -10.10 15.13 14.86
C PRO A 173 -9.28 16.22 15.56
N VAL A 174 -8.50 16.96 14.77
CA VAL A 174 -7.71 18.12 15.21
C VAL A 174 -8.27 19.39 14.60
N LYS A 175 -8.32 20.48 15.36
CA LYS A 175 -8.67 21.81 14.84
C LYS A 175 -7.44 22.44 14.21
N GLY A 176 -7.63 23.12 13.08
CA GLY A 176 -6.56 23.87 12.44
C GLY A 176 -7.09 24.97 11.53
N ASP A 177 -6.16 25.79 11.06
CA ASP A 177 -6.46 26.95 10.23
C ASP A 177 -6.25 26.65 8.74
N SER A 178 -7.26 26.94 7.94
CA SER A 178 -7.23 26.87 6.47
C SER A 178 -8.34 27.73 5.91
N THR A 179 -8.15 28.34 4.74
CA THR A 179 -9.20 29.18 4.13
C THR A 179 -10.27 28.33 3.44
N CYS A 180 -11.53 28.47 3.85
CA CYS A 180 -12.65 27.78 3.21
C CYS A 180 -12.99 28.40 1.85
N SER A 181 -12.93 27.60 0.78
CA SER A 181 -13.28 28.05 -0.60
C SER A 181 -14.72 28.53 -0.81
N LYS A 182 -15.64 28.28 0.14
CA LYS A 182 -17.06 28.68 0.04
C LYS A 182 -17.40 29.92 0.86
N CYS A 183 -16.88 30.03 2.08
CA CYS A 183 -17.30 31.07 3.04
C CYS A 183 -16.14 31.90 3.61
N ASN A 184 -14.90 31.68 3.15
CA ASN A 184 -13.69 32.35 3.62
C ASN A 184 -13.47 32.27 5.16
N GLY A 185 -14.08 31.28 5.82
CA GLY A 185 -13.80 30.98 7.22
C GLY A 185 -12.48 30.25 7.36
N ASN A 186 -11.80 30.44 8.49
CA ASN A 186 -10.44 29.92 8.71
C ASN A 186 -10.43 28.65 9.57
N GLU A 187 -11.43 28.44 10.42
CA GLU A 187 -11.45 27.29 11.32
C GLU A 187 -11.97 26.02 10.64
N HIS A 188 -11.18 24.95 10.72
CA HIS A 188 -11.49 23.64 10.19
C HIS A 188 -11.18 22.53 11.20
N THR A 189 -11.86 21.39 11.05
CA THR A 189 -11.44 20.13 11.66
C THR A 189 -10.83 19.23 10.59
N PHE A 190 -9.66 18.68 10.90
CA PHE A 190 -8.91 17.73 10.09
C PHE A 190 -8.85 16.39 10.82
N TYR A 191 -9.01 15.30 10.09
CA TYR A 191 -8.70 13.96 10.59
C TYR A 191 -8.39 13.05 9.42
N ARG A 192 -7.68 11.97 9.70
CA ARG A 192 -7.30 10.97 8.70
C ARG A 192 -7.87 9.62 9.08
N LYS A 193 -8.16 8.81 8.08
CA LYS A 193 -8.59 7.41 8.27
C LYS A 193 -7.87 6.52 7.28
N PHE A 194 -7.58 5.30 7.69
CA PHE A 194 -7.13 4.26 6.77
C PHE A 194 -8.26 3.94 5.81
N LYS A 195 -7.97 4.03 4.52
CA LYS A 195 -8.90 3.60 3.47
C LYS A 195 -8.96 2.07 3.43
N GLU A 196 -7.81 1.43 3.59
CA GLU A 196 -7.63 -0.01 3.67
C GLU A 196 -6.55 -0.35 4.70
N CYS A 197 -6.54 -1.58 5.21
CA CYS A 197 -5.50 -2.02 6.13
C CYS A 197 -4.19 -2.23 5.36
N PRO A 198 -3.07 -1.59 5.75
CA PRO A 198 -1.79 -1.78 5.07
C PRO A 198 -1.27 -3.20 5.29
N ASN A 199 -0.62 -3.76 4.27
CA ASN A 199 0.04 -5.06 4.39
C ASN A 199 1.26 -4.99 5.32
N VAL A 200 2.02 -3.91 5.22
CA VAL A 200 3.13 -3.58 6.12
C VAL A 200 2.95 -2.15 6.59
N LEU A 201 2.80 -1.96 7.89
CA LEU A 201 2.78 -0.63 8.51
C LEU A 201 4.15 -0.33 9.11
N ILE A 202 4.79 0.73 8.61
CA ILE A 202 5.99 1.30 9.21
C ILE A 202 5.57 2.51 10.05
N VAL A 203 5.91 2.49 11.34
CA VAL A 203 5.60 3.60 12.26
C VAL A 203 6.88 4.25 12.73
N GLN A 204 7.02 5.55 12.44
CA GLN A 204 8.11 6.39 12.91
C GLN A 204 7.68 7.15 14.16
N ILE A 205 8.39 6.93 15.26
CA ILE A 205 8.16 7.66 16.50
C ILE A 205 9.07 8.89 16.50
N ASN A 206 8.47 10.07 16.44
CA ASN A 206 9.18 11.34 16.40
C ASN A 206 9.77 11.63 17.79
N ARG A 207 11.00 11.17 18.02
CA ARG A 207 11.71 11.32 19.30
C ARG A 207 12.59 12.57 19.38
N TYR A 208 12.92 13.19 18.26
CA TYR A 208 13.77 14.38 18.25
C TYR A 208 12.89 15.62 18.09
N ALA A 209 13.10 16.61 18.95
CA ALA A 209 12.43 17.90 18.91
C ALA A 209 13.41 19.03 19.25
N ILE A 210 13.12 20.24 18.80
CA ILE A 210 13.86 21.44 19.20
C ILE A 210 13.21 21.98 20.47
N SER A 211 13.94 21.96 21.58
CA SER A 211 13.58 22.58 22.86
C SER A 211 14.65 23.59 23.24
N ASP A 212 14.24 24.82 23.53
CA ASP A 212 15.16 25.92 23.94
C ASP A 212 16.32 26.16 22.96
N GLY A 213 16.07 25.98 21.66
CA GLY A 213 17.08 26.14 20.61
C GLY A 213 18.06 24.98 20.48
N CYS A 214 17.95 23.94 21.30
CA CYS A 214 18.74 22.72 21.23
C CYS A 214 17.92 21.54 20.69
N ILE A 215 18.56 20.61 19.99
CA ILE A 215 17.94 19.34 19.61
C ILE A 215 17.96 18.41 20.83
N ALA A 216 16.80 18.01 21.31
CA ALA A 216 16.63 17.08 22.42
C ALA A 216 16.00 15.76 21.95
N LYS A 217 16.41 14.66 22.58
CA LYS A 217 15.83 13.33 22.35
C LYS A 217 14.88 12.98 23.49
N MET A 218 13.63 12.72 23.14
CA MET A 218 12.60 12.21 24.04
C MET A 218 12.86 10.73 24.34
N ASN A 219 13.03 10.43 25.63
CA ASN A 219 13.33 9.10 26.13
C ASN A 219 12.10 8.36 26.69
N THR A 220 10.89 8.84 26.37
CA THR A 220 9.62 8.21 26.78
C THR A 220 9.59 6.73 26.41
N THR A 221 9.20 5.89 27.36
CA THR A 221 9.02 4.45 27.13
C THR A 221 7.83 4.26 26.19
N VAL A 222 7.96 3.43 25.15
CA VAL A 222 6.84 3.16 24.24
C VAL A 222 6.43 1.70 24.41
N HIS A 223 5.19 1.49 24.82
CA HIS A 223 4.56 0.17 24.83
C HIS A 223 4.08 -0.17 23.42
N ILE A 224 4.64 -1.24 22.88
CA ILE A 224 4.27 -1.77 21.56
C ILE A 224 3.43 -3.03 21.81
N PRO A 225 2.14 -3.02 21.43
CA PRO A 225 1.31 -4.20 21.62
C PRO A 225 1.73 -5.31 20.63
N GLU A 226 1.56 -6.56 21.05
CA GLU A 226 1.76 -7.72 20.16
C GLU A 226 0.76 -7.72 19.00
N THR A 227 -0.47 -7.27 19.27
CA THR A 227 -1.53 -7.13 18.26
C THR A 227 -2.00 -5.68 18.21
N LEU A 228 -1.94 -5.08 17.02
CA LEU A 228 -2.44 -3.72 16.75
C LEU A 228 -3.72 -3.78 15.91
N THR A 229 -4.81 -3.20 16.42
CA THR A 229 -6.06 -3.07 15.69
C THR A 229 -6.17 -1.67 15.08
N LEU A 230 -6.36 -1.60 13.77
CA LEU A 230 -6.53 -0.34 13.03
C LEU A 230 -7.99 -0.19 12.60
N SER A 231 -8.59 0.95 12.88
CA SER A 231 -9.94 1.27 12.40
C SER A 231 -9.87 1.72 10.94
N THR A 232 -10.47 0.92 10.04
CA THR A 232 -10.64 1.28 8.62
C THR A 232 -12.00 1.94 8.38
N VAL A 233 -12.16 2.63 7.26
CA VAL A 233 -13.48 3.11 6.82
C VAL A 233 -14.33 1.89 6.44
N GLU A 234 -15.42 1.63 7.18
CA GLU A 234 -16.48 0.73 6.72
C GLU A 234 -17.01 1.29 5.39
N THR A 235 -16.94 0.47 4.35
CA THR A 235 -17.33 0.84 2.98
C THR A 235 -18.83 0.77 2.80
#